data_AF-A0A6M3JZQ2-F1
#
_entry.id   AF-A0A6M3JZQ2-F1
#
_cell.length_a   1.000
_cell.length_b   1.000
_cell.length_c   1.000
_cell.angle_alpha   90.00
_cell.angle_beta   90.00
_cell.angle_gamma   90.00
#
_symmetry.space_group_name_H-M   'P 1'
#
loop_
_entity.id
_entity.type
_entity.pdbx_description
1 polymer ?
#
loop_
_entity_poly.entity_id
_entity_poly.type
_entity_poly.pdbx_seq_one_letter_code
_entity_poly.pdbx_strand_id
1 'polypeptide(L)'
;MKMMKEKTIFNYLNSIFYKKPEIYDKKIAPAFLLSLWLSHDKSLIDIVNKINYLQFGLSDDIIYTYYYHKVPKGKRFIRWTKKEPVDKKHKDKINSIREEFSLSKREAEDMLRVFKGVL
;
A
#
# COMPACT_ATOMS: atom_id res chain seq x y z
N MET A 1 8.85 -2.57 -36.81
CA MET A 1 8.50 -3.41 -35.64
C MET A 1 8.26 -2.50 -34.44
N LYS A 2 7.02 -2.38 -33.96
CA LYS A 2 6.69 -1.54 -32.79
C LYS A 2 7.14 -2.32 -31.56
N MET A 3 8.15 -1.85 -30.83
CA MET A 3 8.55 -2.49 -29.56
C MET A 3 7.30 -2.63 -28.68
N MET A 4 6.92 -3.87 -28.36
CA MET A 4 5.88 -4.12 -27.38
C MET A 4 6.42 -3.61 -26.05
N LYS A 5 5.90 -2.46 -25.60
CA LYS A 5 6.25 -1.92 -24.28
C LYS A 5 5.93 -2.97 -23.24
N GLU A 6 6.89 -3.27 -22.38
CA GLU A 6 6.70 -4.16 -21.24
C GLU A 6 5.50 -3.68 -20.41
N LYS A 7 4.60 -4.61 -20.09
CA LYS A 7 3.45 -4.31 -19.24
C LYS A 7 3.94 -4.05 -17.83
N THR A 8 3.42 -2.99 -17.23
CA THR A 8 3.72 -2.59 -15.85
C THR A 8 2.44 -2.64 -15.01
N ILE A 9 2.57 -2.55 -13.69
CA ILE A 9 1.40 -2.41 -12.82
C ILE A 9 0.49 -1.22 -13.19
N PHE A 10 1.06 -0.15 -13.75
CA PHE A 10 0.28 1.02 -14.18
C PHE A 10 -0.69 0.68 -15.32
N ASN A 11 -0.40 -0.34 -16.14
CA ASN A 11 -1.35 -0.81 -17.15
C ASN A 11 -2.63 -1.33 -16.48
N TYR A 12 -2.49 -2.14 -15.43
CA TYR A 12 -3.60 -2.71 -14.67
C TYR A 12 -4.35 -1.68 -13.83
N LEU A 13 -3.63 -0.75 -13.19
CA LEU A 13 -4.26 0.38 -12.50
C LEU A 13 -5.07 1.25 -13.46
N ASN A 14 -4.51 1.56 -14.64
CA ASN A 14 -5.23 2.30 -15.67
C ASN A 14 -6.41 1.51 -16.26
N SER A 15 -6.30 0.18 -16.38
CA SER A 15 -7.41 -0.69 -16.77
C SER A 15 -8.56 -0.54 -15.77
N ILE A 16 -8.28 -0.61 -14.46
CA ILE A 16 -9.25 -0.40 -13.39
C ILE A 16 -9.85 1.01 -13.42
N PHE A 17 -9.03 2.06 -13.58
CA PHE A 17 -9.47 3.45 -13.52
C PHE A 17 -10.28 3.89 -14.74
N TYR A 18 -9.92 3.42 -15.92
CA TYR A 18 -10.56 3.82 -17.18
C TYR A 18 -11.53 2.78 -17.73
N LYS A 19 -11.67 1.62 -17.08
CA LYS A 19 -12.45 0.47 -17.56
C LYS A 19 -12.00 0.02 -18.94
N LYS A 20 -10.68 -0.06 -19.12
CA LYS A 20 -10.10 -0.57 -20.37
C LYS A 20 -9.92 -2.08 -20.23
N PRO A 21 -10.43 -2.90 -21.14
CA PRO A 21 -10.20 -4.33 -21.08
C PRO A 21 -8.71 -4.62 -21.20
N GLU A 22 -8.18 -5.41 -20.26
CA GLU A 22 -6.77 -5.81 -20.22
C GLU A 22 -6.70 -7.25 -19.68
N ILE A 23 -5.87 -8.08 -20.28
CA ILE A 23 -5.66 -9.46 -19.83
C ILE A 23 -4.80 -9.40 -18.56
N TYR A 24 -5.41 -9.77 -17.44
CA TYR A 24 -4.77 -9.76 -16.14
C TYR A 24 -3.59 -10.75 -16.08
N ASP A 25 -2.46 -10.27 -15.55
CA ASP A 25 -1.28 -11.08 -15.28
C ASP A 25 -0.82 -10.85 -13.84
N LYS A 26 -1.06 -11.87 -13.01
CA LYS A 26 -0.68 -11.87 -11.59
C LYS A 26 0.82 -11.71 -11.34
N LYS A 27 1.68 -12.04 -12.31
CA LYS A 27 3.14 -11.86 -12.16
C LYS A 27 3.52 -10.39 -12.15
N ILE A 28 2.80 -9.57 -12.89
CA ILE A 28 3.08 -8.14 -13.06
C ILE A 28 2.37 -7.32 -11.99
N ALA A 29 1.12 -7.66 -11.69
CA ALA A 29 0.32 -6.94 -10.71
C ALA A 29 -0.38 -7.90 -9.74
N PRO A 30 0.35 -8.52 -8.79
CA PRO A 30 -0.25 -9.36 -7.76
C PRO A 30 -1.36 -8.62 -7.00
N ALA A 31 -2.38 -9.35 -6.53
CA ALA A 31 -3.52 -8.74 -5.83
C ALA A 31 -3.09 -7.90 -4.63
N PHE A 32 -2.10 -8.37 -3.85
CA PHE A 32 -1.54 -7.60 -2.74
C PHE A 32 -0.98 -6.25 -3.19
N LEU A 33 -0.25 -6.24 -4.30
CA LEU A 33 0.36 -5.03 -4.82
C LEU A 33 -0.71 -4.05 -5.33
N LEU A 34 -1.76 -4.56 -5.97
CA LEU A 34 -2.92 -3.75 -6.38
C LEU A 34 -3.62 -3.10 -5.19
N SER A 35 -3.95 -3.88 -4.15
CA SER A 35 -4.59 -3.37 -2.93
C SER A 35 -3.73 -2.30 -2.26
N LEU A 36 -2.41 -2.48 -2.22
CA LEU A 36 -1.49 -1.50 -1.67
C LEU A 36 -1.49 -0.19 -2.47
N TRP A 37 -1.44 -0.26 -3.81
CA TRP A 37 -1.56 0.94 -4.65
C TRP A 37 -2.90 1.65 -4.46
N LEU A 38 -4.02 0.91 -4.47
CA LEU A 38 -5.34 1.50 -4.34
C LEU A 38 -5.58 2.11 -2.95
N SER A 39 -4.93 1.59 -1.90
CA SER A 39 -5.04 2.11 -0.53
C SER A 39 -4.50 3.53 -0.33
N HIS A 40 -3.66 4.02 -1.25
CA HIS A 40 -3.16 5.39 -1.22
C HIS A 40 -4.23 6.44 -1.57
N ASP A 41 -5.32 6.03 -2.21
CA ASP A 41 -6.46 6.90 -2.49
C ASP A 41 -7.51 6.75 -1.38
N LYS A 42 -7.70 7.80 -0.59
CA LYS A 42 -8.66 7.81 0.53
C LYS A 42 -10.08 7.42 0.11
N SER A 43 -10.48 7.78 -1.11
CA SER A 43 -11.82 7.46 -1.62
C SER A 43 -12.02 5.97 -1.94
N LEU A 44 -10.95 5.18 -1.98
CA LEU A 44 -10.97 3.75 -2.27
C LEU A 44 -10.76 2.88 -1.03
N ILE A 45 -10.45 3.47 0.13
CA ILE A 45 -10.14 2.73 1.36
C ILE A 45 -11.25 1.74 1.71
N ASP A 46 -12.52 2.15 1.65
CA ASP A 46 -13.64 1.26 1.98
C ASP A 46 -13.78 0.10 0.99
N ILE A 47 -13.48 0.33 -0.29
CA ILE A 47 -13.50 -0.70 -1.33
C ILE A 47 -12.38 -1.72 -1.08
N VAL A 48 -11.18 -1.24 -0.76
CA VAL A 48 -10.00 -2.05 -0.46
C VAL A 48 -10.19 -2.85 0.83
N ASN A 49 -10.69 -2.23 1.89
CA ASN A 49 -10.91 -2.90 3.18
C ASN A 49 -11.92 -4.05 3.09
N LYS A 50 -12.95 -3.91 2.23
CA LYS A 50 -13.93 -4.98 1.97
C LYS A 50 -13.33 -6.22 1.31
N ILE A 51 -12.19 -6.14 0.64
CA ILE A 51 -11.56 -7.32 0.02
C ILE A 51 -10.31 -7.77 0.75
N ASN A 52 -9.68 -6.91 1.55
CA ASN A 52 -8.45 -7.20 2.29
C ASN A 52 -8.56 -8.45 3.18
N TYR A 53 -9.69 -8.68 3.86
CA TYR A 53 -9.87 -9.86 4.70
C TYR A 53 -9.98 -11.17 3.90
N LEU A 54 -10.39 -11.08 2.63
CA LEU A 54 -10.48 -12.21 1.69
C LEU A 54 -9.23 -12.36 0.81
N GLN A 55 -8.27 -11.45 0.94
CA GLN A 55 -7.16 -11.31 -0.01
C GLN A 55 -6.26 -12.53 -0.10
N PHE A 56 -6.15 -13.30 0.98
CA PHE A 56 -5.37 -14.55 1.01
C PHE A 56 -6.22 -15.80 0.71
N GLY A 57 -7.55 -15.66 0.69
CA GLY A 57 -8.48 -16.77 0.42
C GLY A 57 -9.04 -16.77 -1.00
N LEU A 58 -8.90 -15.67 -1.75
CA LEU A 58 -9.38 -15.53 -3.12
C LEU A 58 -8.21 -15.55 -4.11
N SER A 59 -8.51 -15.95 -5.34
CA SER A 59 -7.53 -15.83 -6.42
C SER A 59 -7.33 -14.37 -6.82
N ASP A 60 -6.12 -14.08 -7.26
CA ASP A 60 -5.72 -12.76 -7.74
C ASP A 60 -6.63 -12.22 -8.86
N ASP A 61 -7.08 -13.10 -9.76
CA ASP A 61 -7.99 -12.78 -10.86
C ASP A 61 -9.35 -12.26 -10.35
N ILE A 62 -9.88 -12.87 -9.28
CA ILE A 62 -11.14 -12.45 -8.67
C ILE A 62 -10.97 -11.09 -8.01
N ILE A 63 -9.86 -10.86 -7.31
CA ILE A 63 -9.58 -9.58 -6.64
C ILE A 63 -9.40 -8.47 -7.67
N TYR A 64 -8.68 -8.74 -8.76
CA TYR A 64 -8.57 -7.81 -9.88
C TYR A 64 -9.93 -7.49 -10.49
N THR A 65 -10.76 -8.50 -10.74
CA THR A 65 -12.11 -8.34 -11.27
C THR A 65 -12.99 -7.50 -10.32
N TYR A 66 -12.91 -7.76 -9.01
CA TYR A 66 -13.58 -6.96 -8.00
C TYR A 66 -13.20 -5.47 -8.11
N TYR A 67 -11.91 -5.16 -8.17
CA TYR A 67 -11.46 -3.77 -8.33
C TYR A 67 -11.89 -3.18 -9.67
N TYR A 68 -11.81 -3.95 -10.75
CA TYR A 68 -12.26 -3.54 -12.08
C TYR A 68 -13.75 -3.16 -12.10
N HIS A 69 -14.60 -3.78 -11.28
CA HIS A 69 -16.03 -3.42 -11.23
C HIS A 69 -16.37 -2.40 -10.14
N LYS A 70 -15.72 -2.44 -8.97
CA LYS A 70 -16.10 -1.60 -7.82
C LYS A 70 -15.46 -0.23 -7.81
N VAL A 71 -14.23 -0.07 -8.32
CA VAL A 71 -13.57 1.23 -8.35
C VAL A 71 -14.31 2.15 -9.33
N PRO A 72 -14.77 3.35 -8.95
CA PRO A 72 -15.44 4.25 -9.88
C PRO A 72 -14.49 4.69 -11.00
N LYS A 73 -15.00 4.74 -12.24
CA LYS A 73 -14.24 5.20 -13.41
C LYS A 73 -13.82 6.66 -13.21
N GLY A 74 -12.56 6.98 -13.44
CA GLY A 74 -12.05 8.34 -13.29
C GLY A 74 -10.54 8.43 -13.36
N LYS A 75 -10.03 9.63 -13.67
CA LYS A 75 -8.60 9.90 -13.63
C LYS A 75 -8.15 10.01 -12.17
N ARG A 76 -7.15 9.21 -11.79
CA ARG A 76 -6.59 9.19 -10.43
C ARG A 76 -5.09 9.38 -10.48
N PHE A 77 -4.56 10.20 -9.58
CA PHE A 77 -3.13 10.43 -9.43
C PHE A 77 -2.69 9.88 -8.08
N ILE A 78 -2.40 8.59 -8.07
CA ILE A 78 -1.94 7.92 -6.87
C ILE A 78 -0.43 8.11 -6.76
N ARG A 79 0.02 8.73 -5.66
CA ARG A 79 1.44 8.85 -5.33
C ARG A 79 1.77 7.89 -4.20
N TRP A 80 2.85 7.13 -4.38
CA TRP A 80 3.37 6.30 -3.32
C TRP A 80 3.90 7.15 -2.17
N THR A 81 3.26 7.05 -1.01
CA THR A 81 3.70 7.75 0.20
C THR A 81 5.01 7.13 0.68
N LYS A 82 6.06 7.94 0.75
CA LYS A 82 7.36 7.55 1.31
C LYS A 82 7.49 8.12 2.73
N LYS A 83 8.27 7.43 3.56
CA LYS A 83 8.64 7.93 4.89
C LYS A 83 9.52 9.17 4.75
N GLU A 84 9.39 10.10 5.69
CA GLU A 84 10.20 11.31 5.73
C GLU A 84 11.52 11.07 6.48
N PRO A 85 12.55 11.90 6.26
CA PRO A 85 13.82 11.80 7.01
C PRO A 85 13.64 11.94 8.53
N VAL A 86 12.63 12.70 8.97
CA VAL A 86 12.29 12.84 10.39
C VAL A 86 11.84 11.50 11.00
N ASP A 87 11.08 10.70 10.25
CA ASP A 87 10.66 9.36 10.67
C ASP A 87 11.85 8.43 10.87
N LYS A 88 12.88 8.58 10.03
CA LYS A 88 14.13 7.81 10.16
C LYS A 88 14.87 8.18 11.44
N LYS A 89 15.09 9.47 11.71
CA LYS A 89 15.73 9.95 12.95
C LYS A 89 14.97 9.49 14.20
N HIS A 90 13.64 9.53 14.14
CA HIS A 90 12.80 9.05 15.23
C HIS A 90 12.93 7.54 15.44
N LYS A 91 12.94 6.76 14.35
CA LYS A 91 13.19 5.31 14.38
C LYS A 91 14.55 4.97 14.96
N ASP A 92 15.60 5.71 14.58
CA ASP A 92 16.96 5.47 15.06
C ASP A 92 17.07 5.72 16.58
N LYS A 93 16.41 6.79 17.09
CA LYS A 93 16.28 7.03 18.55
C LYS A 93 15.52 5.92 19.28
N ILE A 94 14.41 5.43 18.71
CA ILE A 94 13.67 4.32 19.31
C ILE A 94 14.56 3.08 19.36
N ASN A 95 15.29 2.78 18.29
CA ASN A 95 16.19 1.63 18.24
C ASN A 95 17.34 1.72 19.26
N SER A 96 17.95 2.90 19.45
CA SER A 96 19.00 3.06 20.46
C SER A 96 18.48 2.79 21.87
N ILE A 97 17.27 3.28 22.20
CA ILE A 97 16.62 3.00 23.50
C ILE A 97 16.31 1.51 23.66
N ARG A 98 15.82 0.86 22.59
CA ARG A 98 15.54 -0.58 22.61
C ARG A 98 16.80 -1.39 22.89
N GLU A 99 17.91 -1.03 22.27
CA GLU A 99 19.20 -1.74 22.43
C GLU A 99 19.80 -1.48 23.82
N GLU A 100 19.78 -0.23 24.29
CA GLU A 100 20.34 0.17 25.58
C GLU A 100 19.58 -0.44 26.76
N PHE A 101 18.25 -0.44 26.71
CA PHE A 101 17.40 -0.90 27.82
C PHE A 101 16.79 -2.28 27.57
N SER A 102 17.15 -2.97 26.47
CA SER A 102 16.59 -4.27 26.08
C SER A 102 15.06 -4.27 26.03
N LEU A 103 14.47 -3.17 25.57
CA LEU A 103 13.02 -2.96 25.53
C LEU A 103 12.40 -3.40 24.20
N SER A 104 11.12 -3.76 24.24
CA SER A 104 10.31 -3.85 23.03
C SER A 104 10.17 -2.48 22.36
N LYS A 105 9.84 -2.47 21.06
CA LYS A 105 9.62 -1.23 20.31
C LYS A 105 8.54 -0.35 20.94
N ARG A 106 7.48 -0.98 21.48
CA ARG A 106 6.37 -0.30 22.13
C ARG A 106 6.82 0.37 23.42
N GLU A 107 7.56 -0.34 24.26
CA GLU A 107 8.08 0.20 25.53
C GLU A 107 9.05 1.36 25.28
N ALA A 108 9.93 1.25 24.28
CA ALA A 108 10.83 2.34 23.91
C ALA A 108 10.08 3.58 23.35
N GLU A 109 8.99 3.36 22.61
CA GLU A 109 8.11 4.45 22.17
C GLU A 109 7.38 5.13 23.34
N ASP A 110 6.86 4.34 24.28
CA ASP A 110 6.18 4.84 25.48
C ASP A 110 7.16 5.60 26.38
N MET A 111 8.38 5.10 26.57
CA MET A 111 9.46 5.79 27.28
C MET A 111 9.75 7.16 26.65
N LEU A 112 9.93 7.22 25.33
CA LEU A 112 10.18 8.50 24.64
C LEU A 112 8.99 9.48 24.76
N ARG A 113 7.75 8.98 24.82
CA ARG A 113 6.56 9.83 25.05
C ARG A 113 6.55 10.40 26.46
N VAL A 114 6.86 9.60 27.47
CA VAL A 114 6.96 10.06 28.86
C VAL A 114 8.03 11.15 28.98
N PHE A 115 9.23 10.94 28.45
CA PHE A 115 10.29 11.94 28.51
C PHE A 115 9.98 13.24 27.74
N LYS A 116 9.17 13.18 26.67
CA LYS A 116 8.73 14.37 25.92
C LYS A 116 7.58 15.14 26.56
N GLY A 117 6.78 14.50 27.41
CA GLY A 117 5.63 15.12 28.09
C GLY A 117 5.95 15.71 29.47
N VAL A 118 7.19 15.55 29.94
CA VAL A 118 7.70 16.03 31.24
C VAL A 118 8.58 17.29 31.09
N LEU A 119 8.76 17.77 29.85
CA LEU A 119 9.37 19.06 29.48
C LEU A 119 8.33 19.94 28.76
#